data_AF-A0A562JS86-F1
#
_entry.id   AF-A0A562JS86-F1
#
_cell.length_a   1.000
_cell.length_b   1.000
_cell.length_c   1.000
_cell.angle_alpha   90.00
_cell.angle_beta   90.00
_cell.angle_gamma   90.00
#
_symmetry.space_group_name_H-M   'P 1'
#
loop_
_entity.id
_entity.type
_entity.pdbx_description
1 polymer ?
#
loop_
_entity_poly.entity_id
_entity_poly.type
_entity_poly.pdbx_seq_one_letter_code
_entity_poly.pdbx_strand_id
1 'polypeptide(L)'
;MIIGKIIKFHREKAGLTQGQLGEGICSVTHLSKIERGITEFSEEITNLLAKKLQINPQDEIVRYHDLSKRLNQWHDAMIMQRIPESETLKIELEEETLIHMPEFQVLYRLLSARYYLSVNKLESAFRIIQELQRNETALSPHDRGMLKHVLGIYYFLTGQFLDCISSLTSIDQDQYNHEEYYYHLAIAYHSIHSNITAYYYGKKALQYFQRTLNILRIIDTEMLLIIQLNSKELHDFNETKEKYEQLIKLCDACNSDARKSKLYHNLAFEYFRRKKYRDSAALYKEAIKLTEENAPHYLTALDGYIHTCFKGSLQPKETLIELSEKGLKQAKDLDSYTWIYFQLHLHLLREEEKLYYQLIEETALPYFKNIGYGILIDHYEKKLFHYYSRKGDAQKALELASSFIHKQKSYYDHD
;
A
#
# COMPACT_ATOMS: atom_id res chain seq x y z
N MET A 1 -21.17 -5.22 31.68
CA MET A 1 -22.38 -4.94 30.89
C MET A 1 -22.22 -3.64 30.10
N ILE A 2 -22.68 -3.60 28.84
CA ILE A 2 -22.48 -2.48 27.89
C ILE A 2 -23.17 -1.19 28.36
N ILE A 3 -24.41 -1.28 28.82
CA ILE A 3 -25.22 -0.12 29.20
C ILE A 3 -24.60 0.74 30.32
N GLY A 4 -23.85 0.14 31.24
CA GLY A 4 -23.13 0.88 32.27
C GLY A 4 -22.08 1.84 31.69
N LYS A 5 -21.36 1.40 30.65
CA LYS A 5 -20.37 2.21 29.93
C LYS A 5 -21.03 3.34 29.14
N ILE A 6 -22.18 3.07 28.54
CA ILE A 6 -23.01 4.07 27.85
C ILE A 6 -23.50 5.15 28.83
N ILE A 7 -24.03 4.74 30.00
CA ILE A 7 -24.45 5.68 31.06
C ILE A 7 -23.27 6.54 31.50
N LYS A 8 -22.10 5.93 31.73
CA LYS A 8 -20.88 6.67 32.08
C LYS A 8 -20.54 7.72 31.02
N PHE A 9 -20.55 7.33 29.74
CA PHE A 9 -20.22 8.21 28.63
C PHE A 9 -21.17 9.43 28.55
N HIS A 10 -22.48 9.20 28.58
CA HIS A 10 -23.47 10.28 28.54
C HIS A 10 -23.42 11.15 29.80
N ARG A 11 -23.15 10.57 30.97
CA ARG A 11 -22.92 11.32 32.21
C ARG A 11 -21.76 12.29 32.08
N GLU A 12 -20.63 11.82 31.57
CA GLU A 12 -19.42 12.64 31.39
C GLU A 12 -19.64 13.72 30.34
N LYS A 13 -20.34 13.38 29.24
CA LYS A 13 -20.75 14.35 28.21
C LYS A 13 -21.67 15.45 28.76
N ALA A 14 -22.56 15.10 29.69
CA ALA A 14 -23.44 16.05 30.37
C ALA A 14 -22.75 16.82 31.52
N GLY A 15 -21.47 16.57 31.80
CA GLY A 15 -20.73 17.22 32.88
C GLY A 15 -21.18 16.84 34.30
N LEU A 16 -21.90 15.73 34.45
CA LEU A 16 -22.46 15.30 35.73
C LEU A 16 -21.48 14.45 36.53
N THR A 17 -21.43 14.67 37.85
CA THR A 17 -20.76 13.76 38.78
C THR A 17 -21.62 12.52 39.03
N GLN A 18 -21.01 11.42 39.50
CA GLN A 18 -21.74 10.22 39.89
C GLN A 18 -22.77 10.50 41.00
N GLY A 19 -22.47 11.43 41.92
CA GLY A 19 -23.41 11.86 42.96
C GLY A 19 -24.65 12.52 42.37
N GLN A 20 -24.47 13.48 41.45
CA GLN A 20 -25.58 14.19 40.82
C GLN A 20 -26.48 13.27 39.98
N LEU A 21 -25.88 12.34 39.22
CA LEU A 21 -26.66 11.38 38.45
C LEU A 21 -27.40 10.40 39.39
N GLY A 22 -26.71 9.86 40.40
CA GLY A 22 -27.24 8.87 41.33
C GLY A 22 -28.25 9.40 42.36
N GLU A 23 -28.32 10.72 42.58
CA GLU A 23 -29.19 11.34 43.59
C GLU A 23 -30.65 10.88 43.47
N GLY A 24 -31.21 10.33 44.55
CA GLY A 24 -32.59 9.80 44.56
C GLY A 24 -32.78 8.48 43.81
N ILE A 25 -31.72 7.85 43.30
CA ILE A 25 -31.77 6.57 42.56
C ILE A 25 -30.88 5.52 43.25
N CYS A 26 -29.59 5.80 43.42
CA CYS A 26 -28.64 4.86 44.02
C CYS A 26 -27.41 5.56 44.63
N SER A 27 -26.61 4.85 45.42
CA SER A 27 -25.39 5.42 46.00
C SER A 27 -24.27 5.60 44.96
N VAL A 28 -23.36 6.54 45.20
CA VAL A 28 -22.19 6.79 44.33
C VAL A 28 -21.38 5.51 44.09
N THR A 29 -21.16 4.72 45.15
CA THR A 29 -20.44 3.44 45.07
C THR A 29 -21.20 2.43 44.20
N HIS A 30 -22.53 2.43 44.28
CA HIS A 30 -23.37 1.56 43.45
C HIS A 30 -23.28 1.98 41.97
N LEU A 31 -23.45 3.27 41.66
CA LEU A 31 -23.33 3.78 40.29
C LEU A 31 -21.92 3.52 39.71
N SER A 32 -20.86 3.67 40.50
CA SER A 32 -19.49 3.34 40.09
C SER A 32 -19.32 1.87 39.69
N LYS A 33 -20.04 0.94 40.34
CA LYS A 33 -20.03 -0.48 39.98
C LYS A 33 -20.83 -0.74 38.70
N ILE A 34 -21.96 -0.04 38.51
CA ILE A 34 -22.76 -0.07 37.27
C ILE A 34 -21.91 0.40 36.09
N GLU A 35 -21.27 1.56 36.19
CA GLU A 35 -20.48 2.17 35.11
C GLU A 35 -19.28 1.32 34.70
N ARG A 36 -18.71 0.55 35.63
CA ARG A 36 -17.63 -0.41 35.37
C ARG A 36 -18.14 -1.79 34.91
N GLY A 37 -19.44 -2.03 34.98
CA GLY A 37 -20.06 -3.29 34.62
C GLY A 37 -19.75 -4.46 35.57
N ILE A 38 -19.46 -4.17 36.85
CA ILE A 38 -19.03 -5.14 37.87
C ILE A 38 -20.23 -5.82 38.57
N THR A 39 -21.41 -5.22 38.53
CA THR A 39 -22.58 -5.71 39.29
C THR A 39 -23.81 -5.66 38.39
N GLU A 40 -24.64 -6.69 38.48
CA GLU A 40 -25.98 -6.67 37.90
C GLU A 40 -26.84 -5.65 38.65
N PHE A 41 -27.63 -4.89 37.91
CA PHE A 41 -28.53 -3.87 38.45
C PHE A 41 -29.92 -4.14 37.90
N SER A 42 -30.94 -3.71 38.63
CA SER A 42 -32.31 -3.82 38.15
C SER A 42 -32.52 -2.92 36.93
N GLU A 43 -33.35 -3.39 36.00
CA GLU A 43 -33.79 -2.61 34.84
C GLU A 43 -34.39 -1.27 35.25
N GLU A 44 -35.05 -1.24 36.41
CA GLU A 44 -35.59 -0.03 37.04
C GLU A 44 -34.52 1.04 37.34
N ILE A 45 -33.38 0.66 37.93
CA ILE A 45 -32.29 1.61 38.22
C ILE A 45 -31.71 2.16 36.91
N THR A 46 -31.52 1.31 35.90
CA THR A 46 -31.03 1.74 34.57
C THR A 46 -31.96 2.75 33.93
N ASN A 47 -33.27 2.46 33.95
CA ASN A 47 -34.28 3.32 33.35
C ASN A 47 -34.36 4.68 34.06
N LEU A 48 -34.22 4.71 35.39
CA LEU A 48 -34.17 5.95 36.16
C LEU A 48 -32.93 6.80 35.82
N LEU A 49 -31.75 6.18 35.72
CA LEU A 49 -30.50 6.87 35.35
C LEU A 49 -30.56 7.40 33.91
N ALA A 50 -31.04 6.58 32.97
CA ALA A 50 -31.18 6.95 31.57
C ALA A 50 -32.20 8.07 31.36
N LYS A 51 -33.32 8.06 32.09
CA LYS A 51 -34.30 9.14 32.09
C LYS A 51 -33.69 10.47 32.52
N LYS A 52 -32.82 10.49 33.53
CA LYS A 52 -32.08 11.71 33.93
C LYS A 52 -31.12 12.19 32.84
N LEU A 53 -30.50 11.27 32.11
CA LEU A 53 -29.61 11.58 30.99
C LEU A 53 -30.35 11.90 29.68
N GLN A 54 -31.68 11.78 29.66
CA GLN A 54 -32.53 11.97 28.48
C GLN A 54 -32.15 11.04 27.32
N ILE A 55 -31.75 9.80 27.64
CA ILE A 55 -31.41 8.77 26.66
C ILE A 55 -32.37 7.59 26.77
N ASN A 56 -32.54 6.86 25.66
CA ASN A 56 -33.20 5.56 25.66
C ASN A 56 -32.14 4.45 25.73
N PRO A 57 -32.08 3.65 26.81
CA PRO A 57 -31.10 2.57 26.97
C PRO A 57 -31.05 1.59 25.80
N GLN A 58 -32.21 1.21 25.29
CA GLN A 58 -32.31 0.19 24.26
C GLN A 58 -31.78 0.72 22.92
N ASP A 59 -32.14 1.96 22.57
CA ASP A 59 -31.66 2.61 21.35
C ASP A 59 -30.14 2.80 21.40
N GLU A 60 -29.59 3.20 22.56
CA GLU A 60 -28.16 3.38 22.74
C GLU A 60 -27.37 2.05 22.65
N ILE A 61 -27.91 0.95 23.18
CA ILE A 61 -27.29 -0.38 23.02
C ILE A 61 -27.29 -0.80 21.54
N VAL A 62 -28.39 -0.54 20.83
CA VAL A 62 -28.45 -0.81 19.38
C VAL A 62 -27.43 0.03 18.63
N ARG A 63 -27.34 1.33 18.90
CA ARG A 63 -26.32 2.24 18.31
C ARG A 63 -24.90 1.78 18.62
N TYR A 64 -24.62 1.32 19.83
CA TYR A 64 -23.31 0.78 20.22
C TYR A 64 -22.92 -0.44 19.35
N HIS A 65 -23.84 -1.38 19.15
CA HIS A 65 -23.60 -2.54 18.31
C HIS A 65 -23.51 -2.20 16.82
N ASP A 66 -24.35 -1.28 16.33
CA ASP A 66 -24.27 -0.78 14.95
C ASP A 66 -22.93 -0.09 14.68
N LEU A 67 -22.47 0.75 15.61
CA LEU A 67 -21.18 1.43 15.50
C LEU A 67 -20.02 0.43 15.39
N SER A 68 -20.01 -0.61 16.23
CA SER A 68 -19.01 -1.68 16.14
C SER A 68 -19.04 -2.37 14.77
N LYS A 69 -20.24 -2.62 14.24
CA LYS A 69 -20.41 -3.20 12.90
C LYS A 69 -19.94 -2.26 11.80
N ARG A 70 -20.25 -0.96 11.87
CA ARG A 70 -19.82 0.05 10.90
C ARG A 70 -18.31 0.24 10.88
N LEU A 71 -17.64 0.19 12.03
CA LEU A 71 -16.17 0.20 12.09
C LEU A 71 -15.56 -1.00 11.35
N ASN A 72 -16.13 -2.20 11.52
CA ASN A 72 -15.69 -3.39 10.78
C ASN A 72 -15.98 -3.26 9.28
N GLN A 73 -17.15 -2.77 8.89
CA GLN A 73 -17.49 -2.49 7.49
C GLN A 73 -16.52 -1.48 6.86
N TRP A 74 -16.12 -0.45 7.62
CA TRP A 74 -15.15 0.52 7.16
C TRP A 74 -13.77 -0.10 6.94
N HIS A 75 -13.35 -0.98 7.86
CA HIS A 75 -12.13 -1.77 7.69
C HIS A 75 -12.17 -2.63 6.43
N ASP A 76 -13.25 -3.37 6.24
CA ASP A 76 -13.45 -4.25 5.09
C ASP A 76 -13.49 -3.45 3.78
N ALA A 77 -14.17 -2.31 3.74
CA ALA A 77 -14.21 -1.43 2.58
C ALA A 77 -12.80 -0.97 2.17
N MET A 78 -11.92 -0.65 3.13
CA MET A 78 -10.53 -0.32 2.86
C MET A 78 -9.71 -1.52 2.34
N ILE A 79 -9.88 -2.71 2.92
CA ILE A 79 -9.20 -3.93 2.45
C ILE A 79 -9.64 -4.29 1.02
N MET A 80 -10.95 -4.17 0.75
CA MET A 80 -11.60 -4.40 -0.54
C MET A 80 -11.35 -3.28 -1.56
N GLN A 81 -10.65 -2.22 -1.17
CA GLN A 81 -10.32 -1.05 -2.00
C GLN A 81 -11.54 -0.34 -2.59
N ARG A 82 -12.64 -0.31 -1.82
CA ARG A 82 -13.88 0.40 -2.16
C ARG A 82 -13.83 1.81 -1.60
N ILE A 83 -12.98 2.66 -2.19
CA ILE A 83 -12.72 4.02 -1.69
C ILE A 83 -14.00 4.86 -1.53
N PRO A 84 -14.97 4.87 -2.48
CA PRO A 84 -16.21 5.63 -2.30
C PRO A 84 -17.04 5.18 -1.09
N GLU A 85 -17.18 3.86 -0.90
CA GLU A 85 -17.87 3.27 0.26
C GLU A 85 -17.15 3.65 1.56
N SER A 86 -15.81 3.57 1.57
CA SER A 86 -14.98 3.96 2.70
C SER A 86 -15.13 5.44 3.08
N GLU A 87 -15.28 6.33 2.09
CA GLU A 87 -15.53 7.76 2.33
C GLU A 87 -16.90 7.99 2.97
N THR A 88 -17.95 7.32 2.48
CA THR A 88 -19.29 7.40 3.06
C THR A 88 -19.30 6.92 4.51
N LEU A 89 -18.71 5.74 4.76
CA LEU A 89 -18.63 5.18 6.11
C LEU A 89 -17.86 6.10 7.07
N LYS A 90 -16.77 6.74 6.59
CA LYS A 90 -16.02 7.70 7.40
C LYS A 90 -16.91 8.86 7.87
N ILE A 91 -17.69 9.45 6.95
CA ILE A 91 -18.59 10.58 7.27
C ILE A 91 -19.64 10.14 8.30
N GLU A 92 -20.28 8.98 8.10
CA GLU A 92 -21.27 8.45 9.04
C GLU A 92 -20.68 8.20 10.44
N LEU A 93 -19.45 7.67 10.51
CA LEU A 93 -18.75 7.42 11.77
C LEU A 93 -18.36 8.72 12.49
N GLU A 94 -18.04 9.78 11.75
CA GLU A 94 -17.74 11.11 12.30
C GLU A 94 -18.98 11.80 12.90
N GLU A 95 -20.18 11.48 12.40
CA GLU A 95 -21.45 11.97 12.93
C GLU A 95 -21.94 11.19 14.18
N GLU A 96 -21.50 9.94 14.36
CA GLU A 96 -21.91 9.09 15.47
C GLU A 96 -21.17 9.43 16.77
N THR A 97 -21.86 10.15 17.66
CA THR A 97 -21.35 10.58 18.97
C THR A 97 -20.73 9.48 19.85
N LEU A 98 -21.22 8.24 19.79
CA LEU A 98 -20.69 7.12 20.57
C LEU A 98 -19.27 6.74 20.16
N ILE A 99 -18.77 7.19 19.00
CA ILE A 99 -17.39 6.98 18.58
C ILE A 99 -16.39 7.51 19.61
N HIS A 100 -16.76 8.53 20.37
CA HIS A 100 -15.93 9.12 21.43
C HIS A 100 -15.82 8.27 22.70
N MET A 101 -16.56 7.15 22.79
CA MET A 101 -16.40 6.21 23.89
C MET A 101 -15.00 5.57 23.87
N PRO A 102 -14.33 5.41 25.03
CA PRO A 102 -12.99 4.82 25.11
C PRO A 102 -12.85 3.46 24.41
N GLU A 103 -13.91 2.66 24.39
CA GLU A 103 -13.96 1.34 23.75
C GLU A 103 -13.72 1.38 22.23
N PHE A 104 -14.10 2.48 21.56
CA PHE A 104 -13.99 2.60 20.10
C PHE A 104 -12.79 3.45 19.66
N GLN A 105 -12.26 4.29 20.56
CA GLN A 105 -11.27 5.30 20.21
C GLN A 105 -9.98 4.74 19.57
N VAL A 106 -9.46 3.63 20.09
CA VAL A 106 -8.23 3.02 19.55
C VAL A 106 -8.47 2.48 18.14
N LEU A 107 -9.51 1.66 17.97
CA LEU A 107 -9.88 1.10 16.67
C LEU A 107 -10.18 2.19 15.64
N TYR A 108 -10.97 3.19 16.03
CA TYR A 108 -11.30 4.33 15.18
C TYR A 108 -10.05 5.08 14.71
N ARG A 109 -9.09 5.35 15.60
CA ARG A 109 -7.83 5.99 15.25
C ARG A 109 -6.98 5.14 14.32
N LEU A 110 -6.87 3.84 14.58
CA LEU A 110 -6.15 2.90 13.70
C LEU A 110 -6.75 2.86 12.30
N LEU A 111 -8.09 2.77 12.21
CA LEU A 111 -8.81 2.81 10.93
C LEU A 111 -8.70 4.18 10.24
N SER A 112 -8.70 5.28 11.00
CA SER A 112 -8.50 6.62 10.44
C SER A 112 -7.11 6.77 9.82
N ALA A 113 -6.06 6.32 10.52
CA ALA A 113 -4.71 6.31 9.99
C ALA A 113 -4.65 5.49 8.69
N ARG A 114 -5.22 4.28 8.70
CA ARG A 114 -5.31 3.41 7.54
C ARG A 114 -6.05 4.05 6.36
N TYR A 115 -7.19 4.70 6.62
CA TYR A 115 -7.95 5.43 5.62
C TYR A 115 -7.10 6.54 5.00
N TYR A 116 -6.41 7.35 5.81
CA TYR A 116 -5.54 8.41 5.31
C TYR A 116 -4.41 7.86 4.43
N LEU A 117 -3.84 6.69 4.75
CA LEU A 117 -2.88 6.01 3.88
C LEU A 117 -3.52 5.60 2.55
N SER A 118 -4.76 5.09 2.56
CA SER A 118 -5.48 4.66 1.34
C SER A 118 -5.78 5.81 0.36
N VAL A 119 -5.91 7.04 0.87
CA VAL A 119 -6.11 8.26 0.05
C VAL A 119 -4.86 9.13 -0.05
N ASN A 120 -3.68 8.56 0.23
CA ASN A 120 -2.37 9.19 0.12
C ASN A 120 -2.17 10.48 0.96
N LYS A 121 -2.90 10.64 2.07
CA LYS A 121 -2.74 11.74 3.05
C LYS A 121 -1.72 11.35 4.13
N LEU A 122 -0.46 11.16 3.72
CA LEU A 122 0.60 10.57 4.54
C LEU A 122 0.86 11.30 5.86
N GLU A 123 0.88 12.64 5.85
CA GLU A 123 1.12 13.44 7.07
C GLU A 123 0.02 13.24 8.12
N SER A 124 -1.25 13.16 7.68
CA SER A 124 -2.38 12.94 8.60
C SER A 124 -2.35 11.55 9.20
N ALA A 125 -2.01 10.53 8.41
CA ALA A 125 -1.80 9.18 8.92
C ALA A 125 -0.65 9.15 9.94
N PHE A 126 0.48 9.78 9.62
CA PHE A 126 1.68 9.75 10.46
C PHE A 126 1.44 10.39 11.83
N ARG A 127 0.73 11.52 11.91
CA ARG A 127 0.36 12.14 13.19
C ARG A 127 -0.38 11.17 14.11
N ILE A 128 -1.38 10.46 13.57
CA ILE A 128 -2.16 9.48 14.35
C ILE A 128 -1.27 8.29 14.77
N ILE A 129 -0.45 7.79 13.85
CA ILE A 129 0.49 6.69 14.13
C ILE A 129 1.42 7.07 15.28
N GLN A 130 2.02 8.26 15.26
CA GLN A 130 2.92 8.73 16.32
C GLN A 130 2.21 8.82 17.68
N GLU A 131 0.97 9.31 17.71
CA GLU A 131 0.18 9.35 18.95
C GLU A 131 -0.08 7.95 19.52
N LEU A 132 -0.42 6.99 18.66
CA LEU A 132 -0.66 5.60 19.06
C LEU A 132 0.62 4.91 19.54
N GLN A 133 1.77 5.17 18.88
CA GLN A 133 3.07 4.63 19.28
C GLN A 133 3.51 5.13 20.67
N ARG A 134 3.24 6.40 21.02
CA ARG A 134 3.57 6.93 22.36
C ARG A 134 2.88 6.18 23.50
N ASN A 135 1.72 5.58 23.21
CA ASN A 135 0.90 4.84 24.17
C ASN A 135 0.83 3.34 23.82
N GLU A 136 1.79 2.80 23.08
CA GLU A 136 1.73 1.43 22.56
C GLU A 136 1.60 0.36 23.65
N THR A 137 2.20 0.60 24.83
CA THR A 137 2.12 -0.31 25.98
C THR A 137 0.71 -0.45 26.55
N ALA A 138 -0.16 0.55 26.34
CA ALA A 138 -1.55 0.53 26.77
C ALA A 138 -2.49 -0.17 25.75
N LEU A 139 -2.01 -0.44 24.53
CA LEU A 139 -2.79 -1.11 23.50
C LEU A 139 -3.01 -2.59 23.82
N SER A 140 -4.12 -3.15 23.35
CA SER A 140 -4.32 -4.60 23.38
C SER A 140 -3.30 -5.29 22.45
N PRO A 141 -2.99 -6.58 22.65
CA PRO A 141 -2.13 -7.33 21.72
C PRO A 141 -2.61 -7.26 20.27
N HIS A 142 -3.92 -7.36 20.06
CA HIS A 142 -4.54 -7.23 18.74
C HIS A 142 -4.31 -5.84 18.13
N ASP A 143 -4.55 -4.76 18.90
CA ASP A 143 -4.37 -3.39 18.42
C ASP A 143 -2.91 -3.05 18.14
N ARG A 144 -1.96 -3.61 18.90
CA ARG A 144 -0.53 -3.52 18.55
C ARG A 144 -0.23 -4.19 17.21
N GLY A 145 -0.79 -5.37 16.96
CA GLY A 145 -0.66 -6.05 15.66
C GLY A 145 -1.22 -5.20 14.51
N MET A 146 -2.38 -4.58 14.71
CA MET A 146 -2.97 -3.66 13.74
C MET A 146 -2.12 -2.39 13.56
N LEU A 147 -1.56 -1.81 14.62
CA LEU A 147 -0.65 -0.66 14.54
C LEU A 147 0.59 -0.98 13.71
N LYS A 148 1.21 -2.15 13.93
CA LYS A 148 2.33 -2.63 13.12
C LYS A 148 1.95 -2.78 11.65
N HIS A 149 0.75 -3.30 11.37
CA HIS A 149 0.27 -3.39 10.00
C HIS A 149 0.11 -1.99 9.36
N VAL A 150 -0.51 -1.04 10.04
CA VAL A 150 -0.66 0.36 9.58
C VAL A 150 0.71 1.03 9.37
N LEU A 151 1.67 0.81 10.29
CA LEU A 151 3.06 1.26 10.15
C LEU A 151 3.72 0.66 8.91
N GLY A 152 3.56 -0.64 8.68
CA GLY A 152 4.09 -1.30 7.48
C GLY A 152 3.56 -0.67 6.18
N ILE A 153 2.25 -0.35 6.13
CA ILE A 153 1.66 0.35 4.98
C ILE A 153 2.29 1.75 4.83
N TYR A 154 2.42 2.51 5.92
CA TYR A 154 3.05 3.84 5.90
C TYR A 154 4.50 3.77 5.38
N TYR A 155 5.32 2.88 5.94
CA TYR A 155 6.71 2.69 5.53
C TYR A 155 6.80 2.34 4.04
N PHE A 156 5.96 1.43 3.56
CA PHE A 156 5.92 1.08 2.14
C PHE A 156 5.59 2.30 1.26
N LEU A 157 4.55 3.07 1.59
CA LEU A 157 4.14 4.25 0.82
C LEU A 157 5.20 5.36 0.81
N THR A 158 6.04 5.43 1.84
CA THR A 158 7.17 6.36 1.94
C THR A 158 8.49 5.82 1.39
N GLY A 159 8.50 4.61 0.79
CA GLY A 159 9.72 3.99 0.24
C GLY A 159 10.65 3.34 1.27
N GLN A 160 10.29 3.31 2.55
CA GLN A 160 11.05 2.67 3.63
C GLN A 160 10.81 1.15 3.65
N PHE A 161 11.22 0.45 2.59
CA PHE A 161 10.86 -0.97 2.40
C PHE A 161 11.43 -1.91 3.46
N LEU A 162 12.62 -1.63 4.00
CA LEU A 162 13.22 -2.45 5.06
C LEU A 162 12.46 -2.30 6.39
N ASP A 163 12.05 -1.07 6.73
CA ASP A 163 11.25 -0.80 7.93
C ASP A 163 9.85 -1.40 7.80
N CYS A 164 9.26 -1.37 6.60
CA CYS A 164 8.03 -2.10 6.29
C CYS A 164 8.17 -3.60 6.60
N ILE A 165 9.23 -4.25 6.09
CA ILE A 165 9.49 -5.67 6.33
C ILE A 165 9.71 -5.95 7.82
N SER A 166 10.52 -5.14 8.50
CA SER A 166 10.81 -5.28 9.92
C SER A 166 9.54 -5.19 10.77
N SER A 167 8.70 -4.17 10.50
CA SER A 167 7.44 -3.95 11.22
C SER A 167 6.47 -5.12 11.02
N LEU A 168 6.26 -5.54 9.78
CA LEU A 168 5.28 -6.57 9.42
C LEU A 168 5.70 -7.98 9.81
N THR A 169 7.00 -8.32 9.77
CA THR A 169 7.47 -9.65 10.23
C THR A 169 7.42 -9.79 11.75
N SER A 170 7.36 -8.68 12.50
CA SER A 170 7.21 -8.68 13.96
C SER A 170 5.76 -8.85 14.45
N ILE A 171 4.79 -9.02 13.55
CA ILE A 171 3.38 -9.25 13.89
C ILE A 171 3.24 -10.66 14.48
N ASP A 172 2.63 -10.73 15.66
CA ASP A 172 2.25 -11.99 16.30
C ASP A 172 0.90 -12.47 15.72
N GLN A 173 0.95 -13.58 14.98
CA GLN A 173 -0.21 -14.14 14.27
C GLN A 173 -1.29 -14.68 15.22
N ASP A 174 -0.92 -15.07 16.44
CA ASP A 174 -1.87 -15.57 17.44
C ASP A 174 -2.73 -14.41 17.99
N GLN A 175 -2.23 -13.18 17.90
CA GLN A 175 -2.90 -11.97 18.39
C GLN A 175 -3.54 -11.13 17.28
N TYR A 176 -3.03 -11.21 16.04
CA TYR A 176 -3.54 -10.46 14.89
C TYR A 176 -3.66 -11.36 13.66
N ASN A 177 -4.89 -11.76 13.34
CA ASN A 177 -5.22 -12.77 12.33
C ASN A 177 -5.61 -12.20 10.96
N HIS A 178 -5.47 -10.89 10.74
CA HIS A 178 -5.76 -10.27 9.44
C HIS A 178 -4.59 -10.49 8.47
N GLU A 179 -4.65 -11.57 7.71
CA GLU A 179 -3.59 -12.03 6.79
C GLU A 179 -3.28 -11.10 5.60
N GLU A 180 -4.01 -9.99 5.44
CA GLU A 180 -3.75 -8.98 4.40
C GLU A 180 -2.30 -8.44 4.48
N TYR A 181 -1.69 -8.40 5.67
CA TYR A 181 -0.31 -7.91 5.80
C TYR A 181 0.71 -8.72 4.98
N TYR A 182 0.40 -9.97 4.62
CA TYR A 182 1.22 -10.75 3.70
C TYR A 182 1.32 -10.11 2.32
N TYR A 183 0.29 -9.41 1.86
CA TYR A 183 0.36 -8.65 0.60
C TYR A 183 1.40 -7.53 0.70
N HIS A 184 1.37 -6.78 1.80
CA HIS A 184 2.31 -5.70 2.05
C HIS A 184 3.76 -6.21 2.20
N LEU A 185 3.96 -7.38 2.83
CA LEU A 185 5.25 -8.08 2.81
C LEU A 185 5.68 -8.46 1.39
N ALA A 186 4.78 -9.03 0.59
CA ALA A 186 5.10 -9.47 -0.77
C ALA A 186 5.59 -8.32 -1.65
N ILE A 187 4.90 -7.17 -1.62
CA ILE A 187 5.32 -5.99 -2.39
C ILE A 187 6.59 -5.34 -1.82
N ALA A 188 6.81 -5.34 -0.50
CA ALA A 188 8.03 -4.80 0.08
C ALA A 188 9.26 -5.65 -0.27
N TYR A 189 9.13 -6.98 -0.21
CA TYR A 189 10.19 -7.90 -0.65
C TYR A 189 10.45 -7.81 -2.15
N HIS A 190 9.42 -7.56 -2.95
CA HIS A 190 9.60 -7.26 -4.38
C HIS A 190 10.44 -6.00 -4.59
N SER A 191 10.14 -4.91 -3.87
CA SER A 191 10.87 -3.64 -3.99
C SER A 191 12.36 -3.74 -3.67
N ILE A 192 12.75 -4.62 -2.74
CA ILE A 192 14.16 -4.90 -2.40
C ILE A 192 14.78 -6.05 -3.21
N HIS A 193 14.11 -6.48 -4.29
CA HIS A 193 14.59 -7.53 -5.20
C HIS A 193 14.77 -8.92 -4.54
N SER A 194 13.99 -9.23 -3.50
CA SER A 194 13.95 -10.54 -2.84
C SER A 194 12.86 -11.44 -3.43
N ASN A 195 13.05 -11.86 -4.68
CA ASN A 195 11.98 -12.43 -5.52
C ASN A 195 11.35 -13.72 -4.95
N ILE A 196 12.14 -14.60 -4.33
CA ILE A 196 11.64 -15.86 -3.74
C ILE A 196 10.73 -15.55 -2.54
N THR A 197 11.16 -14.64 -1.66
CA THR A 197 10.41 -14.23 -0.48
C THR A 197 9.15 -13.45 -0.87
N ALA A 198 9.24 -12.60 -1.89
CA ALA A 198 8.10 -11.91 -2.47
C ALA A 198 7.05 -12.90 -3.00
N TYR A 199 7.49 -13.93 -3.73
CA TYR A 199 6.60 -15.00 -4.22
C TYR A 199 5.95 -15.78 -3.06
N TYR A 200 6.72 -16.15 -2.04
CA TYR A 200 6.22 -16.86 -0.86
C TYR A 200 5.08 -16.10 -0.16
N TYR A 201 5.30 -14.83 0.17
CA TYR A 201 4.27 -14.01 0.81
C TYR A 201 3.12 -13.68 -0.15
N GLY A 202 3.39 -13.51 -1.45
CA GLY A 202 2.36 -13.34 -2.46
C GLY A 202 1.40 -14.53 -2.52
N LYS A 203 1.89 -15.77 -2.41
CA LYS A 203 1.03 -16.96 -2.36
C LYS A 203 0.14 -17.01 -1.11
N LYS A 204 0.65 -16.58 0.05
CA LYS A 204 -0.15 -16.46 1.27
C LYS A 204 -1.25 -15.40 1.13
N ALA A 205 -0.89 -14.22 0.62
CA ALA A 205 -1.84 -13.14 0.37
C ALA A 205 -2.94 -13.57 -0.62
N LEU A 206 -2.58 -14.29 -1.68
CA LEU A 206 -3.54 -14.80 -2.66
C LEU A 206 -4.58 -15.73 -2.02
N GLN A 207 -4.14 -16.66 -1.15
CA GLN A 207 -5.05 -17.56 -0.44
C GLN A 207 -6.06 -16.78 0.42
N TYR A 208 -5.58 -15.76 1.14
CA TYR A 208 -6.43 -14.88 1.93
C TYR A 208 -7.45 -14.13 1.06
N PHE A 209 -7.01 -13.51 -0.04
CA PHE A 209 -7.90 -12.74 -0.92
C PHE A 209 -8.89 -13.62 -1.69
N GLN A 210 -8.53 -14.86 -2.01
CA GLN A 210 -9.46 -15.85 -2.56
C GLN A 210 -10.54 -16.24 -1.54
N ARG A 211 -10.16 -16.53 -0.29
CA ARG A 211 -11.12 -16.88 0.78
C ARG A 211 -12.05 -15.74 1.13
N THR A 212 -11.59 -14.49 1.01
CA THR A 212 -12.37 -13.27 1.28
C THR A 212 -13.05 -12.69 0.03
N LEU A 213 -12.90 -13.32 -1.13
CA LEU A 213 -13.48 -12.88 -2.41
C LEU A 213 -13.09 -11.45 -2.81
N ASN A 214 -11.88 -11.02 -2.47
CA ASN A 214 -11.35 -9.70 -2.82
C ASN A 214 -10.75 -9.72 -4.24
N ILE A 215 -11.60 -9.66 -5.25
CA ILE A 215 -11.22 -9.81 -6.67
C ILE A 215 -10.12 -8.82 -7.08
N LEU A 216 -10.20 -7.57 -6.65
CA LEU A 216 -9.22 -6.54 -6.98
C LEU A 216 -7.82 -6.89 -6.46
N ARG A 217 -7.74 -7.39 -5.22
CA ARG A 217 -6.48 -7.85 -4.64
C ARG A 217 -6.01 -9.20 -5.18
N ILE A 218 -6.91 -10.07 -5.62
CA ILE A 218 -6.54 -11.29 -6.37
C ILE A 218 -5.79 -10.88 -7.65
N ILE A 219 -6.31 -9.92 -8.42
CA ILE A 219 -5.66 -9.43 -9.64
C ILE A 219 -4.28 -8.84 -9.32
N ASP A 220 -4.20 -7.96 -8.31
CA ASP A 220 -2.92 -7.34 -7.91
C ASP A 220 -1.89 -8.39 -7.48
N THR A 221 -2.33 -9.41 -6.73
CA THR A 221 -1.44 -10.45 -6.20
C THR A 221 -1.00 -11.41 -7.30
N GLU A 222 -1.90 -11.87 -8.18
CA GLU A 222 -1.54 -12.72 -9.31
C GLU A 222 -0.59 -11.99 -10.29
N MET A 223 -0.83 -10.70 -10.53
CA MET A 223 0.09 -9.85 -11.30
C MET A 223 1.50 -9.85 -10.68
N LEU A 224 1.61 -9.67 -9.36
CA LEU A 224 2.88 -9.74 -8.64
C LEU A 224 3.55 -11.11 -8.79
N LEU A 225 2.80 -12.20 -8.69
CA LEU A 225 3.32 -13.57 -8.82
C LEU A 225 3.85 -13.85 -10.22
N ILE A 226 3.15 -13.41 -11.27
CA ILE A 226 3.62 -13.55 -12.67
C ILE A 226 4.94 -12.81 -12.87
N ILE A 227 5.08 -11.60 -12.31
CA ILE A 227 6.33 -10.82 -12.35
C ILE A 227 7.45 -11.60 -11.66
N GLN A 228 7.20 -12.17 -10.47
CA GLN A 228 8.24 -12.93 -9.76
C GLN A 228 8.68 -14.17 -10.53
N LEU A 229 7.73 -14.91 -11.15
CA LEU A 229 8.04 -16.10 -11.95
C LEU A 229 8.91 -15.78 -13.18
N ASN A 230 8.74 -14.60 -13.78
CA ASN A 230 9.50 -14.16 -14.94
C ASN A 230 10.77 -13.36 -14.58
N SER A 231 11.06 -13.16 -13.29
CA SER A 231 12.10 -12.22 -12.83
C SER A 231 13.53 -12.68 -13.13
N LYS A 232 13.84 -13.97 -12.97
CA LYS A 232 15.18 -14.52 -13.20
C LYS A 232 15.36 -15.05 -14.61
N GLU A 233 14.37 -15.76 -15.11
CA GLU A 233 14.40 -16.40 -16.43
C GLU A 233 13.09 -16.11 -17.16
N LEU A 234 13.13 -16.21 -18.49
CA LEU A 234 11.92 -16.15 -19.29
C LEU A 234 11.16 -17.45 -19.05
N HIS A 235 10.08 -17.37 -18.26
CA HIS A 235 9.18 -18.49 -18.07
C HIS A 235 8.43 -18.81 -19.38
N ASP A 236 7.68 -19.91 -19.39
CA ASP A 236 6.87 -20.29 -20.55
C ASP A 236 6.00 -19.10 -20.97
N PHE A 237 6.21 -18.66 -22.20
CA PHE A 237 5.58 -17.45 -22.70
C PHE A 237 4.09 -17.63 -22.91
N ASN A 238 3.66 -18.81 -23.35
CA ASN A 238 2.25 -19.10 -23.60
C ASN A 238 1.51 -19.16 -22.27
N GLU A 239 2.06 -19.86 -21.27
CA GLU A 239 1.48 -19.90 -19.93
C GLU A 239 1.40 -18.49 -19.30
N THR A 240 2.48 -17.71 -19.40
CA THR A 240 2.51 -16.33 -18.90
C THR A 240 1.46 -15.47 -19.59
N LYS A 241 1.36 -15.57 -20.92
CA LYS A 241 0.39 -14.82 -21.72
C LYS A 241 -1.05 -15.20 -21.36
N GLU A 242 -1.35 -16.49 -21.26
CA GLU A 242 -2.68 -16.98 -20.87
C GLU A 242 -3.10 -16.46 -19.50
N LYS A 243 -2.19 -16.45 -18.51
CA LYS A 243 -2.46 -15.86 -17.19
C LYS A 243 -2.79 -14.38 -17.27
N TYR A 244 -2.01 -13.59 -18.03
CA TYR A 244 -2.32 -12.17 -18.24
C TYR A 244 -3.67 -11.97 -18.93
N GLU A 245 -3.98 -12.75 -19.97
CA GLU A 245 -5.27 -12.67 -20.67
C GLU A 245 -6.46 -13.02 -19.77
N GLN A 246 -6.31 -13.99 -18.86
CA GLN A 246 -7.32 -14.31 -17.84
C GLN A 246 -7.54 -13.15 -16.87
N LEU A 247 -6.47 -12.53 -16.37
CA LEU A 247 -6.56 -11.37 -15.48
C LEU A 247 -7.18 -10.16 -16.18
N ILE A 248 -6.86 -9.94 -17.46
CA ILE A 248 -7.45 -8.86 -18.26
C ILE A 248 -8.97 -9.04 -18.39
N LYS A 249 -9.44 -10.26 -18.68
CA LYS A 249 -10.88 -10.58 -18.70
C LYS A 249 -11.54 -10.37 -17.33
N LEU A 250 -10.82 -10.67 -16.25
CA LEU A 250 -11.31 -10.44 -14.90
C LEU A 250 -11.42 -8.94 -14.58
N CYS A 251 -10.49 -8.11 -15.06
CA CYS A 251 -10.60 -6.65 -14.98
C CYS A 251 -11.82 -6.12 -15.72
N ASP A 252 -12.17 -6.68 -16.88
CA ASP A 252 -13.37 -6.31 -17.62
C ASP A 252 -14.64 -6.63 -16.82
N ALA A 253 -14.69 -7.81 -16.19
CA ALA A 253 -15.84 -8.23 -15.38
C ALA A 253 -16.04 -7.37 -14.12
N CYS A 254 -14.97 -6.77 -13.58
CA CYS A 254 -15.04 -5.90 -12.39
C CYS A 254 -14.87 -4.40 -12.69
N ASN A 255 -14.89 -4.00 -13.97
CA ASN A 255 -14.73 -2.62 -14.43
C ASN A 255 -13.48 -1.92 -13.86
N SER A 256 -12.33 -2.60 -13.86
CA SER A 256 -11.07 -2.08 -13.29
C SER A 256 -10.05 -1.71 -14.37
N ASP A 257 -10.32 -0.63 -15.10
CA ASP A 257 -9.44 -0.13 -16.18
C ASP A 257 -8.02 0.21 -15.71
N ALA A 258 -7.89 0.77 -14.49
CA ALA A 258 -6.58 1.06 -13.91
C ALA A 258 -5.69 -0.19 -13.73
N ARG A 259 -6.28 -1.34 -13.37
CA ARG A 259 -5.56 -2.61 -13.28
C ARG A 259 -5.32 -3.24 -14.65
N LYS A 260 -6.32 -3.13 -15.53
CA LYS A 260 -6.21 -3.58 -16.92
C LYS A 260 -5.04 -2.90 -17.63
N SER A 261 -4.87 -1.60 -17.44
CA SER A 261 -3.73 -0.83 -17.94
C SER A 261 -2.39 -1.39 -17.44
N LYS A 262 -2.27 -1.66 -16.12
CA LYS A 262 -1.07 -2.29 -15.53
C LYS A 262 -0.79 -3.68 -16.10
N LEU A 263 -1.82 -4.50 -16.33
CA LEU A 263 -1.67 -5.82 -16.95
C LEU A 263 -1.17 -5.70 -18.40
N TYR A 264 -1.71 -4.77 -19.18
CA TYR A 264 -1.22 -4.51 -20.53
C TYR A 264 0.23 -4.02 -20.54
N HIS A 265 0.59 -3.11 -19.63
CA HIS A 265 1.96 -2.65 -19.45
C HIS A 265 2.91 -3.83 -19.18
N ASN A 266 2.57 -4.68 -18.22
CA ASN A 266 3.43 -5.80 -17.83
C ASN A 266 3.52 -6.87 -18.94
N LEU A 267 2.41 -7.16 -19.62
CA LEU A 267 2.41 -8.06 -20.77
C LEU A 267 3.25 -7.48 -21.92
N ALA A 268 3.14 -6.17 -22.19
CA ALA A 268 3.97 -5.49 -23.18
C ALA A 268 5.46 -5.65 -22.86
N PHE A 269 5.85 -5.47 -21.59
CA PHE A 269 7.22 -5.71 -21.15
C PHE A 269 7.70 -7.15 -21.40
N GLU A 270 6.83 -8.15 -21.21
CA GLU A 270 7.16 -9.55 -21.51
C GLU A 270 7.34 -9.83 -23.02
N TYR A 271 6.57 -9.17 -23.88
CA TYR A 271 6.79 -9.16 -25.33
C TYR A 271 8.09 -8.44 -25.71
N PHE A 272 8.37 -7.29 -25.08
CA PHE A 272 9.60 -6.52 -25.28
C PHE A 272 10.85 -7.35 -24.97
N ARG A 273 10.89 -8.04 -23.82
CA ARG A 273 12.00 -8.91 -23.42
C ARG A 273 12.29 -10.01 -24.45
N ARG A 274 11.26 -10.44 -25.17
CA ARG A 274 11.33 -11.44 -26.26
C ARG A 274 11.56 -10.81 -27.63
N LYS A 275 11.91 -9.52 -27.70
CA LYS A 275 12.16 -8.73 -28.92
C LYS A 275 10.95 -8.65 -29.88
N LYS A 276 9.74 -8.95 -29.40
CA LYS A 276 8.49 -8.83 -30.16
C LYS A 276 7.98 -7.38 -30.07
N TYR A 277 8.74 -6.46 -30.65
CA TYR A 277 8.54 -5.03 -30.42
C TYR A 277 7.20 -4.50 -30.94
N ARG A 278 6.68 -5.01 -32.07
CA ARG A 278 5.39 -4.58 -32.62
C ARG A 278 4.24 -4.89 -31.68
N ASP A 279 4.16 -6.12 -31.19
CA ASP A 279 3.13 -6.55 -30.25
C ASP A 279 3.24 -5.80 -28.91
N SER A 280 4.47 -5.64 -28.41
CA SER A 280 4.76 -4.83 -27.22
C SER A 280 4.26 -3.40 -27.36
N ALA A 281 4.56 -2.74 -28.48
CA ALA A 281 4.14 -1.36 -28.73
C ALA A 281 2.61 -1.24 -28.82
N ALA A 282 1.92 -2.22 -29.40
CA ALA A 282 0.46 -2.25 -29.44
C ALA A 282 -0.14 -2.36 -28.04
N LEU A 283 0.38 -3.25 -27.19
CA LEU A 283 -0.09 -3.41 -25.81
C LEU A 283 0.19 -2.18 -24.95
N TYR A 284 1.35 -1.53 -25.09
CA TYR A 284 1.59 -0.25 -24.41
C TYR A 284 0.60 0.84 -24.84
N LYS A 285 0.21 0.89 -26.12
CA LYS A 285 -0.85 1.82 -26.57
C LYS A 285 -2.19 1.52 -25.91
N GLU A 286 -2.56 0.25 -25.74
CA GLU A 286 -3.78 -0.12 -25.02
C GLU A 286 -3.71 0.29 -23.54
N ALA A 287 -2.55 0.10 -22.89
CA ALA A 287 -2.33 0.61 -21.52
C ALA A 287 -2.54 2.13 -21.47
N ILE A 288 -1.89 2.89 -22.36
CA ILE A 288 -1.98 4.36 -22.41
C ILE A 288 -3.44 4.81 -22.60
N LYS A 289 -4.21 4.19 -23.50
CA LYS A 289 -5.62 4.54 -23.74
C LYS A 289 -6.52 4.40 -22.51
N LEU A 290 -6.21 3.46 -21.63
CA LEU A 290 -6.98 3.16 -20.42
C LEU A 290 -6.53 3.99 -19.20
N THR A 291 -5.55 4.87 -19.37
CA THR A 291 -5.00 5.66 -18.26
C THR A 291 -5.19 7.14 -18.52
N GLU A 292 -5.70 7.86 -17.54
CA GLU A 292 -5.77 9.33 -17.62
C GLU A 292 -4.37 9.93 -17.77
N GLU A 293 -4.21 10.99 -18.58
CA GLU A 293 -2.88 11.57 -18.87
C GLU A 293 -2.14 12.11 -17.62
N ASN A 294 -2.87 12.47 -16.57
CA ASN A 294 -2.34 12.95 -15.30
C ASN A 294 -2.01 11.82 -14.31
N ALA A 295 -2.39 10.57 -14.60
CA ALA A 295 -2.14 9.45 -13.70
C ALA A 295 -0.66 9.04 -13.75
N PRO A 296 0.02 8.76 -12.62
CA PRO A 296 1.42 8.36 -12.62
C PRO A 296 1.73 7.16 -13.52
N HIS A 297 0.79 6.23 -13.67
CA HIS A 297 0.96 5.04 -14.50
C HIS A 297 0.97 5.34 -16.02
N TYR A 298 0.35 6.44 -16.46
CA TYR A 298 0.41 6.89 -17.85
C TYR A 298 1.87 7.12 -18.28
N LEU A 299 2.66 7.79 -17.43
CA LEU A 299 4.07 8.07 -17.69
C LEU A 299 4.91 6.78 -17.77
N THR A 300 4.61 5.79 -16.92
CA THR A 300 5.29 4.48 -16.97
C THR A 300 4.98 3.73 -18.27
N ALA A 301 3.72 3.73 -18.72
CA ALA A 301 3.35 3.12 -19.99
C ALA A 301 3.95 3.85 -21.20
N LEU A 302 4.01 5.18 -21.15
CA LEU A 302 4.64 6.01 -22.18
C LEU A 302 6.15 5.75 -22.28
N ASP A 303 6.85 5.66 -21.15
CA ASP A 303 8.26 5.26 -21.07
C ASP A 303 8.50 3.92 -21.78
N GLY A 304 7.72 2.90 -21.42
CA GLY A 304 7.79 1.56 -22.05
C GLY A 304 7.51 1.59 -23.55
N TYR A 305 6.53 2.39 -23.99
CA TYR A 305 6.21 2.59 -25.40
C TYR A 305 7.38 3.20 -26.18
N ILE A 306 7.93 4.33 -25.70
CA ILE A 306 9.05 5.03 -26.33
C ILE A 306 10.25 4.10 -26.44
N HIS A 307 10.60 3.41 -25.36
CA HIS A 307 11.72 2.48 -25.34
C HIS A 307 11.54 1.34 -26.36
N THR A 308 10.33 0.79 -26.44
CA THR A 308 9.98 -0.29 -27.38
C THR A 308 10.07 0.19 -28.82
N CYS A 309 9.51 1.36 -29.13
CA CYS A 309 9.53 1.92 -30.48
C CYS A 309 10.95 2.26 -30.93
N PHE A 310 11.79 2.77 -30.03
CA PHE A 310 13.20 3.01 -30.31
C PHE A 310 13.94 1.70 -30.64
N LYS A 311 13.82 0.68 -29.78
CA LYS A 311 14.50 -0.61 -29.95
C LYS A 311 14.03 -1.40 -31.17
N GLY A 312 12.75 -1.28 -31.52
CA GLY A 312 12.15 -1.93 -32.69
C GLY A 312 12.18 -1.10 -33.97
N SER A 313 12.74 0.12 -33.95
CA SER A 313 12.69 1.07 -35.07
C SER A 313 11.28 1.26 -35.63
N LEU A 314 10.29 1.36 -34.75
CA LEU A 314 8.86 1.37 -35.11
C LEU A 314 8.31 2.78 -35.40
N GLN A 315 9.05 3.82 -35.02
CA GLN A 315 8.69 5.23 -35.18
C GLN A 315 9.95 6.04 -35.54
N PRO A 316 9.79 7.18 -36.24
CA PRO A 316 10.88 8.14 -36.45
C PRO A 316 11.46 8.64 -35.13
N LYS A 317 12.76 8.96 -35.10
CA LYS A 317 13.43 9.44 -33.89
C LYS A 317 12.85 10.77 -33.42
N GLU A 318 12.50 11.65 -34.35
CA GLU A 318 11.92 12.97 -34.12
C GLU A 318 10.61 12.86 -33.33
N THR A 319 9.73 11.95 -33.73
CA THR A 319 8.48 11.66 -33.00
C THR A 319 8.75 11.14 -31.59
N LEU A 320 9.77 10.29 -31.41
CA LEU A 320 10.12 9.78 -30.08
C LEU A 320 10.72 10.88 -29.18
N ILE A 321 11.45 11.83 -29.76
CA ILE A 321 11.98 13.00 -29.04
C ILE A 321 10.81 13.86 -28.55
N GLU A 322 9.85 14.20 -29.42
CA GLU A 322 8.65 14.98 -29.04
C GLU A 322 7.86 14.32 -27.91
N LEU A 323 7.64 13.00 -28.00
CA LEU A 323 6.97 12.23 -26.94
C LEU A 323 7.78 12.23 -25.62
N SER A 324 9.10 12.13 -25.72
CA SER A 324 9.99 12.16 -24.55
C SER A 324 10.00 13.55 -23.89
N GLU A 325 9.96 14.63 -24.66
CA GLU A 325 9.86 16.00 -24.15
C GLU A 325 8.50 16.26 -23.48
N LYS A 326 7.40 15.80 -24.09
CA LYS A 326 6.07 15.85 -23.46
C LYS A 326 6.07 15.09 -22.13
N GLY A 327 6.56 13.86 -22.12
CA GLY A 327 6.64 13.02 -20.92
C GLY A 327 7.52 13.64 -19.83
N LEU A 328 8.67 14.21 -20.20
CA LEU A 328 9.56 14.90 -19.27
C LEU A 328 8.88 16.08 -18.58
N LYS A 329 8.16 16.91 -19.35
CA LYS A 329 7.43 18.05 -18.81
C LYS A 329 6.35 17.59 -17.81
N GLN A 330 5.51 16.64 -18.22
CA GLN A 330 4.46 16.09 -17.38
C GLN A 330 5.02 15.46 -16.09
N ALA A 331 6.12 14.70 -16.19
CA ALA A 331 6.74 14.07 -15.04
C ALA A 331 7.26 15.11 -14.02
N LYS A 332 7.82 16.24 -14.48
CA LYS A 332 8.24 17.33 -13.60
C LYS A 332 7.06 18.05 -12.96
N ASP A 333 6.00 18.30 -13.72
CA ASP A 333 4.79 18.96 -13.20
C ASP A 333 4.11 18.11 -12.09
N LEU A 334 4.24 16.78 -12.18
CA LEU A 334 3.71 15.82 -11.20
C LEU A 334 4.68 15.43 -10.08
N ASP A 335 5.89 16.01 -10.04
CA ASP A 335 6.98 15.61 -9.12
C ASP A 335 7.27 14.09 -9.15
N SER A 336 7.14 13.48 -10.32
CA SER A 336 7.34 12.05 -10.53
C SER A 336 8.77 11.75 -10.95
N TYR A 337 9.44 10.81 -10.26
CA TYR A 337 10.80 10.36 -10.61
C TYR A 337 10.96 9.85 -12.05
N THR A 338 9.86 9.55 -12.74
CA THR A 338 9.85 9.14 -14.16
C THR A 338 10.48 10.17 -15.09
N TRP A 339 10.66 11.44 -14.64
CA TRP A 339 11.43 12.45 -15.36
C TRP A 339 12.85 11.96 -15.72
N ILE A 340 13.46 11.14 -14.86
CA ILE A 340 14.78 10.55 -15.09
C ILE A 340 14.75 9.68 -16.35
N TYR A 341 13.70 8.87 -16.55
CA TYR A 341 13.59 7.99 -17.71
C TYR A 341 13.43 8.76 -19.02
N PHE A 342 12.59 9.80 -19.02
CA PHE A 342 12.41 10.64 -20.21
C PHE A 342 13.70 11.39 -20.57
N GLN A 343 14.44 11.87 -19.58
CA GLN A 343 15.73 12.52 -19.85
C GLN A 343 16.77 11.51 -20.37
N LEU A 344 16.77 10.28 -19.87
CA LEU A 344 17.59 9.19 -20.42
C LEU A 344 17.19 8.86 -21.88
N HIS A 345 15.90 8.84 -22.21
CA HIS A 345 15.45 8.65 -23.60
C HIS A 345 15.94 9.77 -24.50
N LEU A 346 15.89 11.03 -24.07
CA LEU A 346 16.38 12.16 -24.87
C LEU A 346 17.86 12.03 -25.20
N HIS A 347 18.71 11.76 -24.21
CA HIS A 347 20.15 11.55 -24.45
C HIS A 347 20.39 10.33 -25.37
N LEU A 348 19.61 9.26 -25.21
CA LEU A 348 19.72 8.08 -26.06
C LEU A 348 19.30 8.36 -27.52
N LEU A 349 18.20 9.08 -27.73
CA LEU A 349 17.65 9.41 -29.05
C LEU A 349 18.50 10.43 -29.81
N ARG A 350 19.15 11.35 -29.08
CA ARG A 350 20.09 12.36 -29.60
C ARG A 350 21.52 11.83 -29.76
N GLU A 351 21.75 10.56 -29.43
CA GLU A 351 23.05 9.88 -29.53
C GLU A 351 24.15 10.48 -28.63
N GLU A 352 23.75 11.08 -27.51
CA GLU A 352 24.61 11.73 -26.53
C GLU A 352 25.12 10.72 -25.48
N GLU A 353 25.88 9.69 -25.90
CA GLU A 353 26.29 8.56 -25.03
C GLU A 353 26.94 9.03 -23.71
N LYS A 354 27.82 10.03 -23.76
CA LYS A 354 28.50 10.55 -22.56
C LYS A 354 27.52 11.15 -21.55
N LEU A 355 26.58 11.98 -22.02
CA LEU A 355 25.57 12.60 -21.17
C LEU A 355 24.59 11.57 -20.60
N TYR A 356 24.26 10.54 -21.38
CA TYR A 356 23.43 9.43 -20.92
C TYR A 356 24.03 8.73 -19.70
N TYR A 357 25.30 8.33 -19.76
CA TYR A 357 25.94 7.64 -18.62
C TYR A 357 26.27 8.58 -17.47
N GLN A 358 26.59 9.85 -17.75
CA GLN A 358 26.76 10.86 -16.69
C GLN A 358 25.47 11.05 -15.89
N LEU A 359 24.31 11.14 -16.56
CA LEU A 359 23.02 11.22 -15.89
C LEU A 359 22.73 9.98 -15.02
N ILE A 360 23.13 8.79 -15.48
CA ILE A 360 22.98 7.57 -14.68
C ILE A 360 23.84 7.64 -13.41
N GLU A 361 25.11 7.99 -13.54
CA GLU A 361 26.09 8.03 -12.45
C GLU A 361 25.76 9.11 -11.40
N GLU A 362 25.48 10.33 -11.85
CA GLU A 362 25.38 11.50 -10.97
C GLU A 362 23.97 11.74 -10.43
N THR A 363 22.94 11.21 -11.09
CA THR A 363 21.53 11.51 -10.76
C THR A 363 20.70 10.26 -10.52
N ALA A 364 20.59 9.39 -11.52
CA ALA A 364 19.65 8.27 -11.45
C ALA A 364 20.02 7.28 -10.33
N LEU A 365 21.28 6.83 -10.30
CA LEU A 365 21.72 5.83 -9.32
C LEU A 365 21.69 6.37 -7.87
N PRO A 366 22.18 7.57 -7.54
CA PRO A 366 22.03 8.16 -6.21
C PRO A 366 20.56 8.30 -5.79
N TYR A 367 19.69 8.73 -6.69
CA TYR A 367 18.26 8.85 -6.41
C TYR A 367 17.63 7.50 -6.04
N PHE A 368 17.88 6.45 -6.83
CA PHE A 368 17.33 5.12 -6.57
C PHE A 368 17.91 4.46 -5.31
N LYS A 369 19.17 4.75 -4.98
CA LYS A 369 19.78 4.37 -3.70
C LYS A 369 19.10 5.03 -2.52
N ASN A 370 18.80 6.32 -2.61
CA ASN A 370 18.11 7.07 -1.55
C ASN A 370 16.72 6.51 -1.25
N ILE A 371 15.94 6.16 -2.29
CA ILE A 371 14.60 5.57 -2.12
C ILE A 371 14.61 4.04 -1.91
N GLY A 372 15.79 3.41 -1.88
CA GLY A 372 15.94 1.98 -1.63
C GLY A 372 15.36 1.04 -2.70
N TYR A 373 15.17 1.50 -3.94
CA TYR A 373 14.50 0.70 -4.97
C TYR A 373 15.48 -0.25 -5.70
N GLY A 374 15.71 -1.42 -5.10
CA GLY A 374 16.77 -2.37 -5.43
C GLY A 374 16.82 -2.80 -6.90
N ILE A 375 15.66 -2.99 -7.53
CA ILE A 375 15.56 -3.42 -8.94
C ILE A 375 16.26 -2.43 -9.87
N LEU A 376 16.05 -1.12 -9.66
CA LEU A 376 16.65 -0.09 -10.50
C LEU A 376 18.12 0.14 -10.18
N ILE A 377 18.50 0.02 -8.90
CA ILE A 377 19.90 0.06 -8.48
C ILE A 377 20.68 -1.02 -9.25
N ASP A 378 20.22 -2.28 -9.19
CA ASP A 378 20.88 -3.39 -9.89
C ASP A 378 20.90 -3.19 -11.41
N HIS A 379 19.84 -2.61 -12.00
CA HIS A 379 19.79 -2.32 -13.43
C HIS A 379 20.86 -1.30 -13.87
N TYR A 380 20.96 -0.18 -13.15
CA TYR A 380 21.85 0.92 -13.53
C TYR A 380 23.31 0.64 -13.15
N GLU A 381 23.58 -0.06 -12.05
CA GLU A 381 24.92 -0.52 -11.70
C GLU A 381 25.48 -1.45 -12.79
N LYS A 382 24.66 -2.38 -13.33
CA LYS A 382 25.09 -3.27 -14.43
C LYS A 382 25.36 -2.49 -15.71
N LYS A 383 24.51 -1.51 -16.04
CA LYS A 383 24.72 -0.66 -17.22
C LYS A 383 26.02 0.13 -17.13
N LEU A 384 26.29 0.77 -15.99
CA LEU A 384 27.52 1.52 -15.77
C LEU A 384 28.74 0.61 -15.82
N PHE A 385 28.67 -0.59 -15.21
CA PHE A 385 29.73 -1.57 -15.27
C PHE A 385 30.11 -1.90 -16.72
N HIS A 386 29.14 -2.29 -17.55
CA HIS A 386 29.39 -2.60 -18.96
C HIS A 386 29.91 -1.40 -19.77
N TYR A 387 29.52 -0.18 -19.40
CA TYR A 387 30.03 1.04 -20.03
C TYR A 387 31.50 1.30 -19.69
N TYR A 388 31.87 1.32 -18.41
CA TYR A 388 33.26 1.55 -17.99
C TYR A 388 34.19 0.41 -18.46
N SER A 389 33.75 -0.84 -18.41
CA SER A 389 34.50 -1.96 -18.98
C SER A 389 34.79 -1.77 -20.47
N ARG A 390 33.81 -1.26 -21.25
CA ARG A 390 33.99 -1.00 -22.68
C ARG A 390 34.86 0.23 -22.97
N LYS A 391 34.85 1.25 -22.11
CA LYS A 391 35.71 2.44 -22.24
C LYS A 391 37.12 2.23 -21.67
N GLY A 392 37.38 1.11 -21.00
CA GLY A 392 38.68 0.78 -20.41
C GLY A 392 38.93 1.39 -19.03
N ASP A 393 37.89 1.93 -18.37
CA ASP A 393 37.99 2.47 -17.01
C ASP A 393 37.84 1.33 -15.98
N ALA A 394 38.95 0.62 -15.76
CA ALA A 394 38.98 -0.57 -14.91
C ALA A 394 38.67 -0.24 -13.44
N GLN A 395 39.04 0.94 -12.96
CA GLN A 395 38.82 1.32 -11.57
C GLN A 395 37.32 1.45 -11.27
N LYS A 396 36.60 2.27 -12.05
CA LYS A 396 35.14 2.42 -11.86
C LYS A 396 34.38 1.11 -12.09
N ALA A 397 34.82 0.30 -13.04
CA ALA A 397 34.24 -1.02 -13.26
C ALA A 397 34.43 -1.95 -12.04
N LEU A 398 35.62 -1.94 -11.42
CA LEU A 398 35.92 -2.73 -10.22
C LEU A 398 35.13 -2.25 -8.98
N GLU A 399 34.96 -0.94 -8.81
CA GLU A 399 34.14 -0.36 -7.73
C GLU A 399 32.67 -0.79 -7.84
N LEU A 400 32.13 -0.87 -9.05
CA LEU A 400 30.78 -1.39 -9.27
C LEU A 400 30.72 -2.92 -9.06
N ALA A 401 31.76 -3.64 -9.49
CA ALA A 401 31.85 -5.10 -9.30
C ALA A 401 31.91 -5.51 -7.82
N SER A 402 32.67 -4.79 -6.99
CA SER A 402 32.76 -5.08 -5.55
C SER A 402 31.41 -4.94 -4.85
N SER A 403 30.60 -3.96 -5.25
CA SER A 403 29.22 -3.81 -4.78
C SER A 403 28.36 -5.06 -5.07
N PHE A 404 28.49 -5.64 -6.27
CA PHE A 404 27.78 -6.88 -6.62
C PHE A 404 28.27 -8.09 -5.84
N ILE A 405 29.59 -8.22 -5.68
CA ILE A 405 30.21 -9.37 -5.00
C ILE A 405 29.85 -9.36 -3.51
N HIS A 406 29.88 -8.20 -2.84
CA HIS A 406 29.48 -8.11 -1.43
C HIS A 406 27.99 -8.40 -1.18
N LYS A 407 27.12 -8.17 -2.17
CA LYS A 407 25.70 -8.57 -2.09
C LYS A 407 25.53 -10.10 -2.14
N GLN A 408 26.45 -10.83 -2.77
CA GLN A 408 26.44 -12.29 -2.83
C GLN A 408 27.31 -12.85 -1.70
N LYS A 409 26.75 -12.97 -0.50
CA LYS A 409 27.42 -13.68 0.58
C LYS A 409 27.68 -15.13 0.15
N SER A 410 28.94 -15.54 0.18
CA SER A 410 29.32 -16.94 0.05
C SER A 410 28.78 -17.69 1.27
N TYR A 411 28.12 -18.83 1.03
CA TYR A 411 27.71 -19.73 2.12
C TYR A 411 28.91 -20.47 2.74
N TYR A 412 30.08 -20.40 2.11
CA TYR A 412 31.29 -21.09 2.53
C TYR A 412 32.33 -20.17 3.18
N ASP A 413 32.20 -18.86 2.96
CA ASP A 413 33.09 -17.86 3.56
C ASP A 413 32.28 -17.04 4.57
N HIS A 414 32.35 -17.47 5.83
CA HIS A 414 31.88 -16.71 6.97
C HIS A 414 33.03 -15.82 7.46
N ASP A 415 32.99 -14.54 7.10
CA ASP A 415 33.68 -13.49 7.85
C ASP A 415 32.83 -13.02 9.04
#